data_AF-A0A1F8CS79-F1
#
_entry.id   AF-A0A1F8CS79-F1
#
_cell.length_a   1.000
_cell.length_b   1.000
_cell.length_c   1.000
_cell.angle_alpha   90.00
_cell.angle_beta   90.00
_cell.angle_gamma   90.00
#
_symmetry.space_group_name_H-M   'P 1'
#
loop_
_entity.id
_entity.type
_entity.pdbx_description
1 polymer ?
#
loop_
_entity_poly.entity_id
_entity_poly.type
_entity_poly.pdbx_seq_one_letter_code
_entity_poly.pdbx_strand_id
1 'polypeptide(L)'
;MKRILLSIMTIALVAVVGVGATRAYFSDVEISEDNTFEAGVLDLEVDFDGYYNKEVDGQPNAGHWVMTSINDGQKFFDPEFLSDLKPGDYGEGTISLHVDNDAWLRAVISEVHNDENACTEPEAEVDASCDNPGPGQGDLAQYLEFMTWVDDGDNIYEPEGETPERLLFDWSPASDVLGGIWWDLGMISSSEVHYLGVAWRVPEEVGNIIQSDSLDADITFEVEQYRHNEDGPSWND
;
A
#
# COMPACT_ATOMS: atom_id res chain seq x y z
N MET A 1 15.53 -88.88 -6.16
CA MET A 1 14.77 -87.82 -5.43
C MET A 1 15.60 -86.58 -5.07
N LYS A 2 16.91 -86.65 -4.77
CA LYS A 2 17.73 -85.46 -4.45
C LYS A 2 18.00 -84.49 -5.62
N ARG A 3 17.98 -84.96 -6.88
CA ARG A 3 18.25 -84.12 -8.07
C ARG A 3 17.04 -83.32 -8.57
N ILE A 4 15.82 -83.75 -8.25
CA ILE A 4 14.58 -83.02 -8.59
C ILE A 4 14.31 -81.92 -7.56
N LEU A 5 14.58 -82.20 -6.28
CA LEU A 5 14.52 -81.19 -5.21
C LEU A 5 15.51 -80.04 -5.43
N LEU A 6 16.72 -80.32 -5.94
CA LEU A 6 17.69 -79.27 -6.26
C LEU A 6 17.23 -78.36 -7.40
N SER A 7 16.56 -78.92 -8.42
CA SER A 7 16.07 -78.16 -9.58
C SER A 7 14.81 -77.35 -9.26
N ILE A 8 13.96 -77.83 -8.35
CA ILE A 8 12.81 -77.06 -7.84
C ILE A 8 13.31 -75.95 -6.90
N MET A 9 14.35 -76.21 -6.10
CA MET A 9 14.96 -75.15 -5.27
C MET A 9 15.62 -74.05 -6.11
N THR A 10 16.31 -74.36 -7.21
CA THR A 10 16.89 -73.31 -8.08
C THR A 10 15.84 -72.55 -8.88
N ILE A 11 14.75 -73.19 -9.34
CA ILE A 11 13.65 -72.47 -9.98
C ILE A 11 12.88 -71.63 -8.95
N ALA A 12 12.70 -72.10 -7.71
CA ALA A 12 12.16 -71.29 -6.62
C ALA A 12 13.10 -70.13 -6.26
N LEU A 13 14.42 -70.34 -6.25
CA LEU A 13 15.40 -69.28 -6.00
C LEU A 13 15.40 -68.23 -7.12
N VAL A 14 15.24 -68.64 -8.39
CA VAL A 14 15.21 -67.71 -9.53
C VAL A 14 13.83 -67.08 -9.72
N ALA A 15 12.73 -67.73 -9.32
CA ALA A 15 11.41 -67.10 -9.26
C ALA A 15 11.28 -66.10 -8.10
N VAL A 16 12.00 -66.34 -6.99
CA VAL A 16 12.12 -65.36 -5.88
C VAL A 16 13.03 -64.20 -6.25
N VAL A 17 14.01 -64.39 -7.14
CA VAL A 17 14.94 -63.33 -7.57
C VAL A 17 14.51 -62.61 -8.87
N GLY A 18 13.59 -63.17 -9.66
CA GLY A 18 13.22 -62.68 -11.00
C GLY A 18 11.83 -62.04 -11.15
N VAL A 19 10.93 -62.12 -10.15
CA VAL A 19 9.57 -61.56 -10.24
C VAL A 19 9.39 -60.24 -9.45
N GLY A 20 10.45 -59.77 -8.77
CA GLY A 20 10.44 -58.49 -8.05
C GLY A 20 11.09 -57.31 -8.77
N ALA A 21 11.60 -57.48 -9.98
CA ALA A 21 12.51 -56.52 -10.63
C ALA A 21 11.86 -55.44 -11.51
N THR A 22 10.55 -55.22 -11.48
CA THR A 22 9.91 -54.01 -12.05
C THR A 22 8.51 -53.77 -11.49
N ARG A 23 8.38 -53.63 -10.17
CA ARG A 23 7.45 -52.63 -9.65
C ARG A 23 8.31 -51.53 -9.08
N ALA A 24 8.40 -50.41 -9.80
CA ALA A 24 8.96 -49.20 -9.23
C ALA A 24 8.05 -48.84 -8.04
N TYR A 25 8.48 -49.22 -6.85
CA TYR A 25 7.84 -48.87 -5.59
C TYR A 25 8.92 -48.30 -4.69
N PHE A 26 9.59 -47.27 -5.21
CA PHE A 26 9.84 -46.10 -4.38
C PHE A 26 8.45 -45.52 -4.09
N SER A 27 7.76 -46.07 -3.09
CA SER A 27 6.91 -45.22 -2.28
C SER A 27 7.84 -44.68 -1.21
N ASP A 28 8.72 -43.76 -1.59
CA ASP A 28 8.92 -42.72 -0.61
C ASP A 28 7.63 -41.91 -0.66
N VAL A 29 6.88 -41.91 0.44
CA VAL A 29 6.02 -40.77 0.69
C VAL A 29 7.00 -39.74 1.23
N GLU A 30 7.60 -39.00 0.30
CA GLU A 30 8.14 -37.69 0.62
C GLU A 30 6.90 -36.87 1.00
N ILE A 31 6.47 -37.00 2.24
CA ILE A 31 5.77 -35.90 2.85
C ILE A 31 6.84 -34.84 2.83
N SER A 32 6.68 -33.85 1.97
CA SER A 32 7.38 -32.62 2.23
C SER A 32 6.73 -32.03 3.48
N GLU A 33 7.22 -32.51 4.62
CA GLU A 33 7.07 -31.85 5.90
C GLU A 33 7.89 -30.58 5.70
N ASP A 34 7.16 -29.47 5.50
CA ASP A 34 7.64 -28.17 5.03
C ASP A 34 7.58 -27.90 3.51
N ASN A 35 6.63 -28.49 2.77
CA ASN A 35 6.09 -27.83 1.57
C ASN A 35 5.16 -26.70 2.03
N THR A 36 5.72 -25.61 2.52
CA THR A 36 5.06 -24.32 2.42
C THR A 36 5.05 -23.97 0.93
N PHE A 37 3.93 -24.23 0.26
CA PHE A 37 3.56 -23.38 -0.87
C PHE A 37 3.22 -22.03 -0.25
N GLU A 38 4.25 -21.25 0.04
CA GLU A 38 4.06 -19.82 0.22
C GLU A 38 3.70 -19.34 -1.19
N ALA A 39 2.41 -19.14 -1.44
CA ALA A 39 1.99 -18.29 -2.54
C ALA A 39 2.80 -17.02 -2.35
N GLY A 40 3.68 -16.71 -3.31
CA GLY A 40 4.68 -15.66 -3.14
C GLY A 40 4.01 -14.45 -2.53
N VAL A 41 4.42 -14.11 -1.30
CA VAL A 41 4.03 -12.82 -0.72
C VAL A 41 4.55 -11.82 -1.72
N LEU A 42 3.64 -11.07 -2.34
CA LEU A 42 4.04 -10.04 -3.25
C LEU A 42 4.61 -8.93 -2.38
N ASP A 43 5.93 -8.91 -2.28
CA ASP A 43 6.64 -7.93 -1.48
C ASP A 43 6.55 -6.59 -2.23
N LEU A 44 5.75 -5.70 -1.64
CA LEU A 44 5.73 -4.27 -1.97
C LEU A 44 6.62 -3.58 -0.95
N GLU A 45 7.66 -2.94 -1.46
CA GLU A 45 8.46 -2.01 -0.69
C GLU A 45 8.07 -0.58 -1.09
N VAL A 46 8.02 0.30 -0.09
CA VAL A 46 7.63 1.69 -0.24
C VAL A 46 8.69 2.60 0.37
N ASP A 47 8.91 3.74 -0.25
CA ASP A 47 9.64 4.86 0.35
C ASP A 47 8.88 6.17 0.12
N PHE A 48 9.25 7.19 0.88
CA PHE A 48 8.51 8.44 0.93
C PHE A 48 9.42 9.64 1.15
N ASP A 49 9.18 10.69 0.36
CA ASP A 49 9.76 12.02 0.54
C ASP A 49 8.64 13.06 0.66
N GLY A 50 8.59 13.75 1.80
CA GLY A 50 7.59 14.78 2.10
C GLY A 50 8.17 16.18 2.26
N TYR A 51 7.44 17.17 1.76
CA TYR A 51 7.77 18.59 1.77
C TYR A 51 6.64 19.41 2.39
N TYR A 52 6.99 20.32 3.29
CA TYR A 52 6.07 21.24 3.98
C TYR A 52 6.55 22.67 3.85
N ASN A 53 5.68 23.56 3.34
CA ASN A 53 5.93 24.98 3.15
C ASN A 53 7.24 25.29 2.41
N LYS A 54 7.58 24.43 1.45
CA LYS A 54 8.77 24.55 0.60
C LYS A 54 8.53 23.88 -0.74
N GLU A 55 9.30 24.32 -1.74
CA GLU A 55 9.40 23.61 -3.02
C GLU A 55 10.28 22.36 -2.88
N VAL A 56 10.06 21.39 -3.76
CA VAL A 56 10.85 20.17 -3.88
C VAL A 56 12.30 20.52 -4.25
N ASP A 57 13.24 20.15 -3.39
CA ASP A 57 14.68 20.42 -3.57
C ASP A 57 15.56 19.19 -3.32
N GLY A 58 14.96 18.00 -3.19
CA GLY A 58 15.64 16.75 -2.85
C GLY A 58 16.12 16.66 -1.41
N GLN A 59 15.63 17.54 -0.52
CA GLN A 59 15.87 17.53 0.92
C GLN A 59 14.52 17.57 1.66
N PRO A 60 13.84 16.43 1.85
CA PRO A 60 12.53 16.40 2.51
C PRO A 60 12.60 16.99 3.93
N ASN A 61 11.54 17.70 4.34
CA ASN A 61 11.42 18.31 5.67
C ASN A 61 10.13 17.93 6.40
N ALA A 62 9.30 17.06 5.82
CA ALA A 62 8.00 16.68 6.34
C ALA A 62 7.73 15.18 6.15
N GLY A 63 8.62 14.36 6.70
CA GLY A 63 8.62 12.92 6.51
C GLY A 63 9.66 12.49 5.47
N HIS A 64 10.45 11.49 5.84
CA HIS A 64 11.38 10.80 4.95
C HIS A 64 11.60 9.40 5.51
N TRP A 65 11.27 8.38 4.73
CA TRP A 65 11.70 7.02 5.05
C TRP A 65 12.37 6.40 3.85
N VAL A 66 13.43 5.67 4.14
CA VAL A 66 14.05 4.79 3.17
C VAL A 66 13.19 3.54 2.99
N MET A 67 13.36 2.91 1.83
CA MET A 67 12.66 1.71 1.39
C MET A 67 12.40 0.70 2.52
N THR A 68 11.14 0.36 2.70
CA THR A 68 10.63 -0.49 3.78
C THR A 68 9.35 -1.21 3.36
N SER A 69 9.04 -2.33 4.01
CA SER A 69 7.77 -3.04 3.75
C SER A 69 6.60 -2.26 4.35
N ILE A 70 5.50 -2.18 3.60
CA ILE A 70 4.31 -1.38 3.96
C ILE A 70 3.66 -1.73 5.32
N ASN A 71 3.84 -2.95 5.82
CA ASN A 71 3.17 -3.43 7.04
C ASN A 71 3.83 -2.99 8.35
N ASP A 72 4.84 -2.13 8.29
CA ASP A 72 5.62 -1.70 9.46
C ASP A 72 5.04 -0.45 10.15
N GLY A 73 3.86 0.03 9.72
CA GLY A 73 3.10 1.10 10.38
C GLY A 73 3.55 2.52 10.03
N GLN A 74 4.07 2.72 8.81
CA GLN A 74 4.49 4.03 8.30
C GLN A 74 3.29 4.96 8.07
N LYS A 75 3.47 6.25 8.35
CA LYS A 75 2.45 7.29 8.19
C LYS A 75 2.87 8.35 7.17
N PHE A 76 2.36 8.30 5.94
CA PHE A 76 2.61 9.27 4.84
C PHE A 76 2.44 10.74 5.23
N PHE A 77 1.57 11.00 6.20
CA PHE A 77 1.27 12.33 6.73
C PHE A 77 1.43 12.32 8.25
N ASP A 78 2.67 12.16 8.71
CA ASP A 78 2.96 12.01 10.14
C ASP A 78 2.53 13.27 10.93
N PRO A 79 1.70 13.13 11.98
CA PRO A 79 1.31 14.24 12.83
C PRO A 79 2.49 14.94 13.50
N GLU A 80 3.67 14.34 13.64
CA GLU A 80 4.86 15.07 14.12
C GLU A 80 5.25 16.25 13.22
N PHE A 81 4.95 16.18 11.91
CA PHE A 81 5.25 17.24 10.95
C PHE A 81 4.01 18.08 10.57
N LEU A 82 2.80 17.52 10.72
CA LEU A 82 1.54 18.13 10.28
C LEU A 82 0.56 18.44 11.43
N SER A 83 1.00 18.40 12.71
CA SER A 83 0.12 18.69 13.86
C SER A 83 -0.21 20.16 14.10
N ASP A 84 0.41 21.08 13.36
CA ASP A 84 0.20 22.53 13.50
C ASP A 84 -0.06 23.18 12.14
N LEU A 85 -0.98 22.57 11.37
CA LEU A 85 -1.44 23.13 10.11
C LEU A 85 -2.12 24.47 10.34
N LYS A 86 -1.74 25.45 9.53
CA LYS A 86 -2.27 26.81 9.56
C LYS A 86 -2.83 27.17 8.20
N PRO A 87 -3.79 28.13 8.15
CA PRO A 87 -4.19 28.73 6.90
C PRO A 87 -2.99 29.25 6.10
N GLY A 88 -2.92 28.87 4.83
CA GLY A 88 -1.82 29.17 3.92
C GLY A 88 -0.73 28.11 3.87
N ASP A 89 -0.76 27.10 4.75
CA ASP A 89 0.18 25.99 4.69
C ASP A 89 -0.09 25.11 3.47
N TYR A 90 0.98 24.55 2.91
CA TYR A 90 0.93 23.61 1.81
C TYR A 90 2.03 22.57 1.94
N GLY A 91 1.86 21.46 1.25
CA GLY A 91 2.88 20.44 1.16
C GLY A 91 2.64 19.47 0.03
N GLU A 92 3.66 18.67 -0.21
CA GLU A 92 3.68 17.68 -1.27
C GLU A 92 4.43 16.44 -0.79
N GLY A 93 4.12 15.29 -1.36
CA GLY A 93 4.72 14.03 -0.99
C GLY A 93 4.78 13.09 -2.18
N THR A 94 5.92 12.41 -2.32
CA THR A 94 6.14 11.40 -3.35
C THR A 94 6.26 10.05 -2.67
N ILE A 95 5.37 9.11 -3.04
CA ILE A 95 5.44 7.73 -2.59
C ILE A 95 6.03 6.89 -3.72
N SER A 96 7.19 6.29 -3.48
CA SER A 96 7.83 5.36 -4.43
C SER A 96 7.41 3.94 -4.13
N LEU A 97 7.12 3.18 -5.19
CA LEU A 97 6.50 1.87 -5.14
C LEU A 97 7.40 0.88 -5.88
N HIS A 98 7.85 -0.14 -5.16
CA HIS A 98 8.78 -1.16 -5.66
C HIS A 98 8.14 -2.54 -5.54
N VAL A 99 8.05 -3.25 -6.67
CA VAL A 99 7.51 -4.61 -6.70
C VAL A 99 8.52 -5.59 -7.28
N ASP A 100 8.64 -6.76 -6.65
CA ASP A 100 9.53 -7.83 -7.11
C ASP A 100 9.01 -8.56 -8.36
N ASN A 101 7.70 -8.48 -8.62
CA ASN A 101 7.05 -9.02 -9.80
C ASN A 101 5.99 -8.05 -10.29
N ASP A 102 5.76 -8.07 -11.61
CA ASP A 102 4.66 -7.34 -12.25
C ASP A 102 3.34 -7.59 -11.51
N ALA A 103 2.60 -6.52 -11.26
CA ALA A 103 1.49 -6.53 -10.33
C ALA A 103 0.40 -5.53 -10.70
N TRP A 104 -0.83 -5.82 -10.29
CA TRP A 104 -1.88 -4.83 -10.15
C TRP A 104 -1.75 -4.14 -8.79
N LEU A 105 -1.94 -2.82 -8.78
CA LEU A 105 -1.83 -2.02 -7.58
C LEU A 105 -3.04 -1.09 -7.45
N ARG A 106 -3.63 -1.02 -6.24
CA ARG A 106 -4.52 0.07 -5.85
C ARG A 106 -4.10 0.67 -4.51
N ALA A 107 -4.26 1.97 -4.38
CA ALA A 107 -4.13 2.67 -3.11
C ALA A 107 -5.53 2.77 -2.48
N VAL A 108 -5.62 2.50 -1.17
CA VAL A 108 -6.86 2.52 -0.39
C VAL A 108 -6.66 3.49 0.76
N ILE A 109 -7.53 4.49 0.86
CA ILE A 109 -7.64 5.35 2.03
C ILE A 109 -8.71 4.78 2.95
N SER A 110 -8.38 4.66 4.22
CA SER A 110 -9.26 4.13 5.26
C SER A 110 -9.00 4.82 6.60
N GLU A 111 -9.82 4.47 7.61
CA GLU A 111 -9.66 4.94 9.00
C GLU A 111 -9.44 6.45 9.11
N VAL A 112 -10.25 7.23 8.38
CA VAL A 112 -10.12 8.69 8.40
C VAL A 112 -10.77 9.25 9.66
N HIS A 113 -9.95 9.82 10.54
CA HIS A 113 -10.36 10.44 11.80
C HIS A 113 -10.27 11.95 11.69
N ASN A 114 -11.40 12.64 11.82
CA ASN A 114 -11.51 14.10 11.71
C ASN A 114 -12.05 14.67 13.02
N ASP A 115 -11.15 14.83 13.98
CA ASP A 115 -11.50 15.04 15.38
C ASP A 115 -11.37 16.52 15.74
N GLU A 116 -12.42 17.04 16.38
CA GLU A 116 -12.36 18.31 17.09
C GLU A 116 -11.72 18.06 18.44
N ASN A 117 -10.68 18.82 18.76
CA ASN A 117 -9.90 18.67 19.96
C ASN A 117 -10.31 19.68 21.03
N ALA A 118 -9.42 20.61 21.37
CA ALA A 118 -9.60 21.48 22.51
C ALA A 118 -9.68 22.92 22.03
N CYS A 119 -10.91 23.43 21.97
CA CYS A 119 -11.14 24.80 21.57
C CYS A 119 -10.48 25.82 22.48
N THR A 120 -9.60 26.61 21.88
CA THR A 120 -8.97 27.76 22.52
C THR A 120 -9.33 29.05 21.80
N GLU A 121 -9.32 30.19 22.48
CA GLU A 121 -9.51 31.45 21.75
C GLU A 121 -8.33 31.70 20.80
N PRO A 122 -8.56 32.06 19.52
CA PRO A 122 -9.81 32.57 18.94
C PRO A 122 -10.73 31.56 18.20
N GLU A 123 -10.40 30.28 18.18
CA GLU A 123 -11.24 29.20 17.58
C GLU A 123 -12.66 29.22 18.14
N ALA A 124 -12.81 29.30 19.46
CA ALA A 124 -14.12 29.29 20.14
C ALA A 124 -15.04 30.48 19.79
N GLU A 125 -14.49 31.56 19.21
CA GLU A 125 -15.28 32.70 18.72
C GLU A 125 -15.89 32.46 17.32
N VAL A 126 -15.34 31.50 16.57
CA VAL A 126 -15.65 31.31 15.14
C VAL A 126 -16.11 29.89 14.80
N ASP A 127 -15.74 28.90 15.60
CA ASP A 127 -16.13 27.51 15.44
C ASP A 127 -17.33 27.15 16.35
N ALA A 128 -18.35 26.54 15.74
CA ALA A 128 -19.53 26.02 16.42
C ALA A 128 -19.35 24.57 16.91
N SER A 129 -18.40 23.82 16.35
CA SER A 129 -18.07 22.46 16.74
C SER A 129 -17.53 22.41 18.19
N CYS A 130 -16.89 23.51 18.63
CA CYS A 130 -16.51 23.79 20.01
C CYS A 130 -17.56 23.61 21.10
N ASP A 131 -18.86 23.67 20.78
CA ASP A 131 -19.92 23.40 21.76
C ASP A 131 -19.98 21.91 22.16
N ASN A 132 -19.43 21.01 21.33
CA ASN A 132 -19.40 19.57 21.55
C ASN A 132 -18.16 18.92 20.88
N PRO A 133 -16.94 19.19 21.41
CA PRO A 133 -15.72 18.66 20.83
C PRO A 133 -15.67 17.13 20.95
N GLY A 134 -15.04 16.49 19.96
CA GLY A 134 -14.79 15.06 19.99
C GLY A 134 -14.66 14.41 18.61
N PRO A 135 -14.63 13.07 18.57
CA PRO A 135 -14.31 12.35 17.35
C PRO A 135 -15.31 12.61 16.22
N GLY A 136 -14.78 12.83 15.02
CA GLY A 136 -15.59 13.10 13.82
C GLY A 136 -16.33 14.44 13.84
N GLN A 137 -15.97 15.37 14.73
CA GLN A 137 -16.57 16.71 14.81
C GLN A 137 -15.67 17.82 14.24
N GLY A 138 -14.42 17.52 13.87
CA GLY A 138 -13.46 18.54 13.44
C GLY A 138 -13.85 19.21 12.11
N ASP A 139 -13.36 20.42 11.90
CA ASP A 139 -13.57 21.21 10.70
C ASP A 139 -12.42 21.07 9.68
N LEU A 140 -11.24 20.60 10.10
CA LEU A 140 -10.06 20.47 9.23
C LEU A 140 -10.30 19.69 7.93
N ALA A 141 -10.99 18.55 7.95
CA ALA A 141 -11.21 17.76 6.73
C ALA A 141 -11.97 18.52 5.62
N GLN A 142 -12.85 19.44 6.00
CA GLN A 142 -13.64 20.24 5.07
C GLN A 142 -12.80 21.31 4.34
N TYR A 143 -11.63 21.64 4.88
CA TYR A 143 -10.79 22.75 4.43
C TYR A 143 -9.41 22.34 3.96
N LEU A 144 -8.89 21.19 4.40
CA LEU A 144 -7.70 20.60 3.84
C LEU A 144 -8.03 20.06 2.45
N GLU A 145 -7.56 20.75 1.41
CA GLU A 145 -7.70 20.31 0.03
C GLU A 145 -6.48 19.49 -0.37
N PHE A 146 -6.69 18.42 -1.13
CA PHE A 146 -5.59 17.64 -1.68
C PHE A 146 -5.87 17.14 -3.10
N MET A 147 -4.79 16.76 -3.78
CA MET A 147 -4.75 16.22 -5.13
C MET A 147 -3.79 15.04 -5.14
N THR A 148 -4.10 14.01 -5.94
CA THR A 148 -3.17 12.89 -6.17
C THR A 148 -3.22 12.40 -7.61
N TRP A 149 -2.06 11.97 -8.13
CA TRP A 149 -1.86 11.54 -9.50
C TRP A 149 -0.81 10.43 -9.58
N VAL A 150 -0.85 9.67 -10.68
CA VAL A 150 0.26 8.78 -11.05
C VAL A 150 1.41 9.64 -11.55
N ASP A 151 2.49 9.64 -10.77
CA ASP A 151 3.64 10.54 -10.93
C ASP A 151 4.79 9.82 -11.63
N ASP A 152 5.67 10.58 -12.28
CA ASP A 152 6.88 10.06 -12.93
C ASP A 152 8.14 10.10 -12.05
N GLY A 153 8.02 10.60 -10.82
CA GLY A 153 9.05 10.68 -9.80
C GLY A 153 9.65 12.08 -9.63
N ASP A 154 9.15 13.10 -10.32
CA ASP A 154 9.57 14.49 -10.15
C ASP A 154 8.68 15.31 -9.21
N ASN A 155 7.54 14.74 -8.79
CA ASN A 155 6.55 15.35 -7.90
C ASN A 155 5.90 16.62 -8.47
N ILE A 156 5.76 16.72 -9.79
CA ILE A 156 5.11 17.83 -10.48
C ILE A 156 3.98 17.26 -11.35
N TYR A 157 2.75 17.67 -11.07
CA TYR A 157 1.64 17.21 -11.90
C TYR A 157 1.69 17.78 -13.33
N GLU A 158 1.84 16.91 -14.32
CA GLU A 158 1.97 17.24 -15.74
C GLU A 158 0.79 16.69 -16.59
N PRO A 159 -0.37 17.38 -16.63
CA PRO A 159 -1.57 16.92 -17.36
C PRO A 159 -1.44 16.93 -18.88
N GLU A 160 -0.45 17.65 -19.42
CA GLU A 160 -0.24 17.87 -20.85
C GLU A 160 1.21 17.57 -21.20
N GLY A 161 1.46 16.81 -22.27
CA GLY A 161 2.82 16.47 -22.66
C GLY A 161 2.88 15.29 -23.62
N GLU A 162 4.10 14.80 -23.86
CA GLU A 162 4.32 13.54 -24.60
C GLU A 162 3.85 12.33 -23.77
N THR A 163 3.94 12.43 -22.44
CA THR A 163 3.52 11.43 -21.44
C THR A 163 2.67 12.12 -20.37
N PRO A 164 1.40 12.45 -20.65
CA PRO A 164 0.56 13.14 -19.68
C PRO A 164 0.26 12.24 -18.48
N GLU A 165 0.38 12.81 -17.28
CA GLU A 165 0.15 12.12 -16.03
C GLU A 165 -1.34 11.95 -15.72
N ARG A 166 -1.66 10.82 -15.08
CA ARG A 166 -3.04 10.44 -14.79
C ARG A 166 -3.45 10.97 -13.44
N LEU A 167 -4.37 11.94 -13.43
CA LEU A 167 -5.04 12.40 -12.23
C LEU A 167 -5.91 11.28 -11.62
N LEU A 168 -5.77 11.06 -10.31
CA LEU A 168 -6.56 10.10 -9.53
C LEU A 168 -7.61 10.82 -8.69
N PHE A 169 -7.26 11.99 -8.15
CA PHE A 169 -8.13 12.85 -7.36
C PHE A 169 -7.72 14.31 -7.57
N ASP A 170 -8.68 15.17 -7.90
CA ASP A 170 -8.45 16.61 -8.13
C ASP A 170 -8.56 17.38 -6.82
N TRP A 171 -8.00 18.60 -6.76
CA TRP A 171 -8.04 19.53 -5.63
C TRP A 171 -9.43 19.64 -5.01
N SER A 172 -9.66 18.83 -3.98
CA SER A 172 -10.94 18.69 -3.30
C SER A 172 -10.72 18.47 -1.81
N PRO A 173 -11.72 18.79 -0.96
CA PRO A 173 -11.60 18.60 0.48
C PRO A 173 -11.34 17.14 0.89
N ALA A 174 -10.55 16.93 1.93
CA ALA A 174 -10.37 15.63 2.57
C ALA A 174 -11.69 15.04 3.09
N SER A 175 -12.70 15.87 3.35
CA SER A 175 -14.04 15.43 3.71
C SER A 175 -14.67 14.50 2.68
N ASP A 176 -14.29 14.61 1.41
CA ASP A 176 -14.84 13.81 0.30
C ASP A 176 -14.35 12.36 0.32
N VAL A 177 -13.30 12.06 1.10
CA VAL A 177 -12.72 10.71 1.22
C VAL A 177 -12.89 10.10 2.62
N LEU A 178 -13.62 10.75 3.54
CA LEU A 178 -13.86 10.24 4.91
C LEU A 178 -14.52 8.86 4.94
N GLY A 179 -15.31 8.53 3.92
CA GLY A 179 -15.99 7.23 3.79
C GLY A 179 -15.07 6.08 3.37
N GLY A 180 -13.78 6.36 3.18
CA GLY A 180 -12.84 5.49 2.48
C GLY A 180 -13.01 5.59 0.97
N ILE A 181 -11.90 5.57 0.26
CA ILE A 181 -11.83 5.57 -1.20
C ILE A 181 -10.68 4.68 -1.63
N TRP A 182 -10.72 4.21 -2.87
CA TRP A 182 -9.57 3.59 -3.49
C TRP A 182 -9.29 4.19 -4.85
N TRP A 183 -8.01 4.19 -5.23
CA TRP A 183 -7.53 4.61 -6.54
C TRP A 183 -6.80 3.46 -7.19
N ASP A 184 -7.26 3.09 -8.38
CA ASP A 184 -6.58 2.09 -9.21
C ASP A 184 -5.34 2.72 -9.85
N LEU A 185 -4.15 2.21 -9.51
CA LEU A 185 -2.88 2.61 -10.12
C LEU A 185 -2.60 1.83 -11.42
N GLY A 186 -3.34 0.74 -11.64
CA GLY A 186 -3.21 -0.12 -12.82
C GLY A 186 -2.13 -1.18 -12.64
N MET A 187 -1.65 -1.71 -13.77
CA MET A 187 -0.55 -2.66 -13.79
C MET A 187 0.77 -1.90 -13.69
N ILE A 188 1.59 -2.29 -12.72
CA ILE A 188 2.94 -1.78 -12.49
C ILE A 188 3.96 -2.88 -12.79
N SER A 189 5.06 -2.48 -13.43
CA SER A 189 6.17 -3.37 -13.80
C SER A 189 7.18 -3.48 -12.67
N SER A 190 7.73 -4.67 -12.47
CA SER A 190 8.86 -4.92 -11.56
C SER A 190 10.21 -4.36 -12.05
N SER A 191 10.30 -3.92 -13.30
CA SER A 191 11.54 -3.40 -13.87
C SER A 191 11.79 -1.92 -13.60
N GLU A 192 10.82 -1.21 -13.04
CA GLU A 192 10.79 0.24 -12.89
C GLU A 192 10.23 0.60 -11.50
N VAL A 193 10.60 1.77 -11.00
CA VAL A 193 9.97 2.35 -9.81
C VAL A 193 8.74 3.13 -10.27
N HIS A 194 7.63 2.99 -9.55
CA HIS A 194 6.40 3.73 -9.83
C HIS A 194 6.16 4.75 -8.72
N TYR A 195 5.48 5.85 -9.04
CA TYR A 195 5.30 6.93 -8.09
C TYR A 195 3.83 7.32 -7.96
N LEU A 196 3.43 7.63 -6.74
CA LEU A 196 2.16 8.27 -6.42
C LEU A 196 2.48 9.65 -5.84
N GLY A 197 2.12 10.70 -6.59
CA GLY A 197 2.24 12.07 -6.16
C GLY A 197 1.03 12.47 -5.31
N VAL A 198 1.28 13.20 -4.23
CA VAL A 198 0.24 13.81 -3.40
C VAL A 198 0.62 15.27 -3.13
N ALA A 199 -0.33 16.17 -3.33
CA ALA A 199 -0.19 17.58 -2.95
C ALA A 199 -1.37 17.98 -2.10
N TRP A 200 -1.15 18.81 -1.09
CA TRP A 200 -2.19 19.29 -0.19
C TRP A 200 -1.98 20.77 0.16
N ARG A 201 -3.05 21.45 0.54
CA ARG A 201 -3.01 22.83 0.99
C ARG A 201 -4.17 23.15 1.94
N VAL A 202 -3.95 24.15 2.77
CA VAL A 202 -4.99 24.81 3.57
C VAL A 202 -5.18 26.22 3.02
N PRO A 203 -6.36 26.57 2.47
CA PRO A 203 -6.62 27.92 1.98
C PRO A 203 -6.46 28.98 3.08
N GLU A 204 -5.95 30.17 2.74
CA GLU A 204 -5.68 31.25 3.71
C GLU A 204 -6.97 31.77 4.37
N GLU A 205 -8.10 31.70 3.66
CA GLU A 205 -9.41 32.18 4.10
C GLU A 205 -10.07 31.34 5.20
N VAL A 206 -9.56 30.15 5.48
CA VAL A 206 -10.09 29.23 6.49
C VAL A 206 -10.06 29.87 7.88
N GLY A 207 -9.01 30.64 8.18
CA GLY A 207 -8.87 31.31 9.47
C GLY A 207 -8.74 30.33 10.64
N ASN A 208 -9.28 30.70 11.80
CA ASN A 208 -9.09 29.93 13.04
C ASN A 208 -10.11 28.80 13.25
N ILE A 209 -10.99 28.52 12.27
CA ILE A 209 -12.04 27.49 12.44
C ILE A 209 -11.45 26.08 12.53
N ILE A 210 -10.28 25.84 11.92
CA ILE A 210 -9.58 24.55 11.95
C ILE A 210 -8.51 24.47 13.05
N GLN A 211 -8.43 25.48 13.90
CA GLN A 211 -7.41 25.50 14.94
C GLN A 211 -7.62 24.30 15.85
N SER A 212 -6.56 23.70 16.40
CA SER A 212 -6.63 22.56 17.31
C SER A 212 -7.14 21.23 16.73
N ASP A 213 -7.96 21.25 15.68
CA ASP A 213 -8.43 20.09 14.94
C ASP A 213 -7.31 19.15 14.51
N SER A 214 -7.67 17.87 14.37
CA SER A 214 -6.77 16.85 13.83
C SER A 214 -7.46 16.02 12.76
N LEU A 215 -6.69 15.71 11.72
CA LEU A 215 -7.06 14.77 10.67
C LEU A 215 -5.98 13.67 10.60
N ASP A 216 -6.40 12.41 10.68
CA ASP A 216 -5.56 11.23 10.49
C ASP A 216 -6.22 10.33 9.44
N ALA A 217 -5.43 9.64 8.62
CA ALA A 217 -5.92 8.68 7.65
C ALA A 217 -4.87 7.59 7.42
N ASP A 218 -5.34 6.36 7.21
CA ASP A 218 -4.48 5.25 6.81
C ASP A 218 -4.49 5.10 5.28
N ILE A 219 -3.29 4.98 4.70
CA ILE A 219 -3.11 4.62 3.29
C ILE A 219 -2.56 3.20 3.24
N THR A 220 -3.32 2.30 2.62
CA THR A 220 -2.91 0.92 2.35
C THR A 220 -2.76 0.72 0.86
N PHE A 221 -1.72 0.00 0.44
CA PHE A 221 -1.57 -0.44 -0.94
C PHE A 221 -1.94 -1.91 -1.02
N GLU A 222 -2.93 -2.22 -1.84
CA GLU A 222 -3.31 -3.59 -2.16
C GLU A 222 -2.63 -4.02 -3.46
N VAL A 223 -1.94 -5.16 -3.40
CA VAL A 223 -1.12 -5.65 -4.51
C VAL A 223 -1.50 -7.07 -4.86
N GLU A 224 -1.73 -7.32 -6.15
CA GLU A 224 -2.05 -8.64 -6.68
C GLU A 224 -1.13 -8.94 -7.86
N GLN A 225 -0.47 -10.10 -7.83
CA GLN A 225 0.47 -10.47 -8.88
C GLN A 225 -0.22 -10.48 -10.25
N TYR A 226 0.40 -9.87 -11.26
CA TYR A 226 -0.12 -9.83 -12.62
C TYR A 226 -0.12 -11.22 -13.28
N ARG A 227 0.92 -12.01 -13.01
CA ARG A 227 1.01 -13.40 -13.49
C ARG A 227 -0.19 -14.19 -12.95
N HIS A 228 -0.95 -14.79 -13.87
CA HIS A 228 -2.21 -15.51 -13.62
C HIS A 228 -3.46 -14.65 -13.39
N ASN A 229 -3.33 -13.32 -13.39
CA ASN A 229 -4.42 -12.35 -13.29
C ASN A 229 -4.36 -11.34 -14.46
N GLU A 230 -4.06 -11.83 -15.68
CA GLU A 230 -3.83 -11.00 -16.87
C GLU A 230 -5.06 -10.20 -17.31
N ASP A 231 -6.26 -10.72 -16.99
CA ASP A 231 -7.55 -10.11 -17.31
C ASP A 231 -7.97 -9.01 -16.31
N GLY A 232 -7.22 -8.82 -15.23
CA GLY A 232 -7.46 -7.82 -14.18
C GLY A 232 -7.35 -8.39 -12.75
N PRO A 233 -7.27 -7.50 -11.74
CA PRO A 233 -7.18 -7.91 -10.33
C PRO A 233 -8.51 -8.43 -9.77
N SER A 234 -8.44 -9.22 -8.70
CA SER A 234 -9.59 -9.86 -8.05
C SER A 234 -10.11 -9.12 -6.81
N TRP A 235 -9.95 -7.80 -6.79
CA TRP A 235 -10.39 -6.93 -5.69
C TRP A 235 -11.84 -7.19 -5.27
N ASN A 236 -12.09 -7.20 -3.96
CA ASN A 236 -13.44 -7.17 -3.41
C ASN A 236 -13.73 -5.74 -2.96
N ASP A 237 -14.84 -5.19 -3.41
CA ASP A 237 -15.35 -3.86 -3.05
C ASP A 237 -16.52 -3.97 -2.05
#